data_AF-A0A2J8K330-F1
#
_entry.id   AF-A0A2J8K330-F1
#
_cell.length_a   1.000
_cell.length_b   1.000
_cell.length_c   1.000
_cell.angle_alpha   90.00
_cell.angle_beta   90.00
_cell.angle_gamma   90.00
#
_symmetry.space_group_name_H-M   'P 1'
#
loop_
_entity.id
_entity.type
_entity.pdbx_description
1 polymer ?
#
loop_
_entity_poly.entity_id
_entity_poly.type
_entity_poly.pdbx_seq_one_letter_code
_entity_poly.pdbx_strand_id
1 'polypeptide(L)'
;MKSAKPQVNHSQHGESQRALSPLQSTLSSAASPSQAYETYIENGLICLKHKIRNIEKKKLKLEDYKDRLKSGEHLNPDQLEAVEKYEEVLHNLEFAKELQKTFSGLSLDLLKAQKKAQRREHMLKLEAEKKKLRTILQVQYVLQNLTQEHVQKDFKGGLNGAVYLPSKELDYLIKFSKLTCPERNE
;
A
#
# COMPACT_ATOMS: atom_id res chain seq x y z
N MET A 1 21.93 -53.58 -30.55
CA MET A 1 21.34 -52.74 -31.62
C MET A 1 19.83 -52.71 -31.45
N LYS A 2 19.25 -51.57 -31.06
CA LYS A 2 17.85 -51.17 -31.33
C LYS A 2 17.83 -49.65 -31.38
N SER A 3 17.21 -49.12 -32.42
CA SER A 3 17.20 -47.72 -32.82
C SER A 3 15.92 -46.99 -32.39
N ALA A 4 16.02 -45.65 -32.35
CA ALA A 4 15.03 -44.64 -32.76
C ALA A 4 13.89 -44.20 -31.80
N LYS A 5 14.04 -43.00 -31.21
CA LYS A 5 13.38 -41.70 -31.54
C LYS A 5 12.99 -40.87 -30.27
N PRO A 6 13.18 -39.53 -30.28
CA PRO A 6 12.84 -38.60 -29.19
C PRO A 6 11.54 -37.78 -29.41
N GLN A 7 11.15 -36.97 -28.40
CA GLN A 7 10.03 -36.00 -28.23
C GLN A 7 8.83 -36.54 -27.40
N VAL A 8 8.11 -35.83 -26.49
CA VAL A 8 7.62 -34.43 -26.45
C VAL A 8 7.34 -33.95 -24.98
N ASN A 9 7.80 -32.74 -24.63
CA ASN A 9 7.21 -31.61 -23.86
C ASN A 9 6.28 -31.75 -22.61
N HIS A 10 6.60 -31.04 -21.52
CA HIS A 10 5.75 -29.97 -20.94
C HIS A 10 6.45 -29.09 -19.86
N SER A 11 6.73 -27.83 -20.26
CA SER A 11 6.53 -26.52 -19.60
C SER A 11 6.89 -26.20 -18.12
N GLN A 12 7.73 -25.17 -18.04
CA GLN A 12 8.04 -24.15 -17.02
C GLN A 12 6.85 -23.55 -16.23
N HIS A 13 7.11 -23.18 -14.97
CA HIS A 13 6.70 -21.87 -14.43
C HIS A 13 7.74 -21.33 -13.44
N GLY A 14 8.52 -20.36 -13.92
CA GLY A 14 9.37 -19.51 -13.10
C GLY A 14 8.63 -18.23 -12.77
N GLU A 15 8.53 -17.90 -11.48
CA GLU A 15 8.11 -16.58 -11.04
C GLU A 15 9.28 -15.61 -11.23
N SER A 16 9.15 -14.77 -12.26
CA SER A 16 10.06 -13.67 -12.53
C SER A 16 9.96 -12.65 -11.41
N GLN A 17 10.95 -12.65 -10.51
CA GLN A 17 11.23 -11.53 -9.61
C GLN A 17 11.53 -10.30 -10.48
N ARG A 18 10.57 -9.39 -10.59
CA ARG A 18 10.84 -8.05 -11.15
C ARG A 18 11.84 -7.36 -10.22
N ALA A 19 13.09 -7.26 -10.67
CA ALA A 19 14.09 -6.40 -10.06
C ALA A 19 13.56 -4.96 -10.05
N LEU A 20 13.32 -4.42 -8.86
CA LEU A 20 12.92 -3.02 -8.65
C LEU A 20 14.09 -2.11 -9.06
N SER A 21 13.80 -1.03 -9.77
CA SER A 21 14.82 -0.10 -10.25
C SER A 21 15.54 0.60 -9.07
N PRO A 22 16.85 0.91 -9.17
CA PRO A 22 17.64 1.55 -8.10
C PRO A 22 17.08 2.89 -7.59
N LEU A 23 16.23 3.56 -8.37
CA LEU A 23 15.54 4.80 -7.97
C LEU A 23 14.37 4.56 -6.99
N GLN A 24 13.75 3.36 -6.99
CA GLN A 24 12.69 3.01 -6.05
C GLN A 24 13.24 2.66 -4.66
N SER A 25 14.44 2.08 -4.59
CA SER A 25 15.08 1.73 -3.31
C SER A 25 15.53 2.99 -2.55
N THR A 26 16.03 4.02 -3.24
CA THR A 26 16.49 5.26 -2.61
C THR A 26 15.36 6.12 -2.02
N LEU A 27 14.13 6.02 -2.54
CA LEU A 27 12.95 6.72 -1.99
C LEU A 27 12.29 5.99 -0.80
N SER A 28 12.64 4.72 -0.58
CA SER A 28 12.01 3.86 0.43
C SER A 28 12.78 3.81 1.76
N SER A 29 13.90 4.54 1.87
CA SER A 29 14.79 4.48 3.04
C SER A 29 14.27 5.24 4.26
N ALA A 30 13.28 6.13 4.11
CA ALA A 30 12.60 6.75 5.23
C ALA A 30 11.33 5.94 5.53
N ALA A 31 11.24 5.35 6.73
CA ALA A 31 10.00 4.73 7.19
C ALA A 31 8.88 5.77 7.10
N SER A 32 7.87 5.51 6.26
CA SER A 32 6.73 6.40 6.16
C SER A 32 6.05 6.50 7.53
N PRO A 33 5.39 7.63 7.87
CA PRO A 33 4.65 7.75 9.13
C PRO A 33 3.71 6.57 9.37
N SER A 34 3.10 6.02 8.32
CA SER A 34 2.24 4.84 8.37
C SER A 34 2.96 3.58 8.89
N GLN A 35 4.22 3.38 8.51
CA GLN A 35 5.02 2.23 8.91
C GLN A 35 5.45 2.31 10.38
N ALA A 36 5.66 3.53 10.90
CA ALA A 36 5.86 3.75 12.32
C ALA A 36 4.60 3.41 13.13
N TYR A 37 3.41 3.80 12.66
CA TYR A 37 2.14 3.44 13.30
C TYR A 37 1.89 1.93 13.32
N GLU A 38 2.16 1.23 12.21
CA GLU A 38 2.06 -0.24 12.16
C GLU A 38 2.93 -0.89 13.26
N THR A 39 4.16 -0.41 13.42
CA THR A 39 5.08 -0.89 14.47
C THR A 39 4.53 -0.65 15.88
N TYR A 40 3.95 0.53 16.14
CA TYR A 40 3.35 0.83 17.44
C TYR A 40 2.15 -0.07 17.76
N ILE A 41 1.30 -0.34 16.76
CA ILE A 41 0.14 -1.24 16.93
C ILE A 41 0.61 -2.66 17.22
N GLU A 42 1.60 -3.15 16.48
CA GLU A 42 2.16 -4.49 16.69
C GLU A 42 2.79 -4.64 18.08
N ASN A 43 3.58 -3.64 18.52
CA ASN A 43 4.12 -3.60 19.87
C ASN A 43 3.03 -3.59 20.95
N GLY A 44 1.95 -2.85 20.74
CA GLY A 44 0.79 -2.84 21.63
C GLY A 44 0.12 -4.22 21.75
N LEU A 45 -0.07 -4.91 20.62
CA LEU A 45 -0.61 -6.27 20.59
C LEU A 45 0.32 -7.29 21.28
N ILE A 46 1.64 -7.13 21.15
CA ILE A 46 2.64 -7.94 21.86
C ILE A 46 2.53 -7.72 23.37
N CYS A 47 2.42 -6.47 23.82
CA CYS A 47 2.24 -6.16 25.24
C CYS A 47 0.95 -6.79 25.80
N LEU A 48 -0.15 -6.74 25.03
CA LEU A 48 -1.42 -7.35 25.42
C LEU A 48 -1.32 -8.88 25.49
N LYS A 49 -0.65 -9.53 24.53
CA LYS A 49 -0.33 -10.98 24.59
C LYS A 49 0.40 -11.34 25.87
N HIS A 50 1.41 -10.55 26.26
CA HIS A 50 2.15 -10.78 27.49
C HIS A 50 1.28 -10.61 28.73
N LYS A 51 0.38 -9.61 28.75
CA LYS A 51 -0.56 -9.39 29.87
C LYS A 51 -1.51 -10.58 30.04
N ILE A 52 -2.09 -11.09 28.94
CA ILE A 52 -2.96 -12.28 28.95
C ILE A 52 -2.20 -13.48 29.53
N ARG A 53 -1.00 -13.76 29.01
CA ARG A 53 -0.16 -14.86 29.52
C ARG A 53 0.14 -14.72 31.02
N ASN A 54 0.38 -13.51 31.51
CA ASN A 54 0.62 -13.27 32.93
C ASN A 54 -0.63 -13.56 33.78
N ILE A 55 -1.81 -13.21 33.28
CA ILE A 55 -3.09 -13.52 33.95
C ILE A 55 -3.35 -15.03 33.92
N GLU A 56 -3.06 -15.73 32.81
CA GLU A 56 -3.15 -17.19 32.72
C GLU A 56 -2.25 -17.89 33.74
N LYS A 57 -1.01 -17.40 33.90
CA LYS A 57 -0.11 -17.90 34.96
C LYS A 57 -0.66 -17.65 36.36
N LYS A 58 -1.26 -16.48 36.61
CA LYS A 58 -1.90 -16.17 37.89
C LYS A 58 -3.09 -17.11 38.15
N LYS A 59 -3.92 -17.36 37.13
CA LYS A 59 -5.04 -18.30 37.20
C LYS A 59 -4.56 -19.69 37.62
N LEU A 60 -3.56 -20.26 36.93
CA LEU A 60 -3.01 -21.60 37.26
C LEU A 60 -2.50 -21.67 38.71
N LYS A 61 -1.85 -20.62 39.18
CA LYS A 61 -1.36 -20.54 40.56
C LYS A 61 -2.50 -20.50 41.59
N LEU A 62 -3.61 -19.84 41.26
CA LEU A 62 -4.79 -19.82 42.13
C LEU A 62 -5.57 -21.14 42.09
N GLU A 63 -5.58 -21.84 40.95
CA GLU A 63 -6.12 -23.20 40.85
C GLU A 63 -5.35 -24.16 41.79
N ASP A 64 -4.01 -24.09 41.79
CA ASP A 64 -3.16 -24.85 42.73
C ASP A 64 -3.50 -24.57 44.20
N TYR A 65 -3.65 -23.30 44.58
CA TYR A 65 -4.06 -22.93 45.94
C TYR A 65 -5.46 -23.44 46.29
N LYS A 66 -6.43 -23.34 45.36
CA LYS A 66 -7.77 -23.87 45.58
C LYS A 66 -7.75 -25.37 45.80
N ASP A 67 -6.91 -26.11 45.08
CA ASP A 67 -6.85 -27.56 45.21
C ASP A 67 -6.13 -28.00 46.49
N ARG A 68 -5.08 -27.29 46.92
CA ARG A 68 -4.42 -27.50 48.23
C ARG A 68 -5.34 -27.16 49.41
N LEU A 69 -6.16 -26.12 49.29
CA LEU A 69 -7.15 -25.79 50.31
C LEU A 69 -8.23 -26.89 50.42
N LYS A 70 -8.68 -27.44 49.29
CA LYS A 70 -9.64 -28.57 49.26
C LYS A 70 -9.06 -29.86 49.82
N SER A 71 -7.75 -30.10 49.69
CA SER A 71 -7.08 -31.27 50.29
C SER A 71 -6.84 -31.11 51.80
N GLY A 72 -7.24 -29.98 52.39
CA GLY A 72 -7.12 -29.70 53.82
C GLY A 72 -5.77 -29.10 54.22
N GLU A 73 -4.96 -28.66 53.27
CA GLU A 73 -3.70 -27.97 53.56
C GLU A 73 -3.97 -26.54 54.07
N HIS A 74 -3.19 -26.12 55.06
CA HIS A 74 -3.33 -24.78 55.62
C HIS A 74 -2.58 -23.75 54.78
N LEU A 75 -3.32 -22.86 54.11
CA LEU A 75 -2.76 -21.74 53.37
C LEU A 75 -2.49 -20.54 54.30
N ASN A 76 -1.57 -19.67 53.90
CA ASN A 76 -1.34 -18.40 54.61
C ASN A 76 -2.43 -17.36 54.28
N PRO A 77 -2.56 -16.28 55.08
CA PRO A 77 -3.61 -15.27 54.86
C PRO A 77 -3.63 -14.67 53.45
N ASP A 78 -2.46 -14.32 52.90
CA ASP A 78 -2.33 -13.75 51.55
C ASP A 78 -2.80 -14.71 50.45
N GLN A 79 -2.55 -16.01 50.61
CA GLN A 79 -2.99 -17.05 49.68
C GLN A 79 -4.51 -17.23 49.74
N LEU A 80 -5.10 -17.21 50.95
CA LEU A 80 -6.55 -17.28 51.13
C LEU A 80 -7.24 -16.08 50.46
N GLU A 81 -6.75 -14.85 50.69
CA GLU A 81 -7.29 -13.65 50.05
C GLU A 81 -7.14 -13.70 48.51
N ALA A 82 -6.00 -14.21 48.02
CA ALA A 82 -5.78 -14.35 46.58
C ALA A 82 -6.75 -15.37 45.95
N VAL A 83 -7.11 -16.44 46.67
CA VAL A 83 -8.10 -17.43 46.25
C VAL A 83 -9.51 -16.82 46.18
N GLU A 84 -9.88 -15.94 47.12
CA GLU A 84 -11.17 -15.23 47.08
C GLU A 84 -11.32 -14.38 45.80
N LYS A 85 -10.20 -13.84 45.28
CA LYS A 85 -10.16 -13.05 44.03
C LYS A 85 -10.09 -13.89 42.75
N TYR A 86 -10.26 -15.21 42.82
CA TYR A 86 -10.15 -16.10 41.66
C TYR A 86 -11.13 -15.78 40.54
N GLU A 87 -12.40 -15.54 40.87
CA GLU A 87 -13.43 -15.23 39.86
C GLU A 87 -13.14 -13.91 39.14
N GLU A 88 -12.61 -12.91 39.86
CA GLU A 88 -12.16 -11.65 39.26
C GLU A 88 -11.01 -11.87 38.27
N VAL A 89 -10.08 -12.77 38.58
CA VAL A 89 -8.98 -13.14 37.67
C VAL A 89 -9.50 -13.84 36.41
N LEU A 90 -10.52 -14.69 36.51
CA LEU A 90 -11.17 -15.31 35.36
C LEU A 90 -11.85 -14.28 34.47
N HIS A 91 -12.65 -13.38 35.06
CA HIS A 91 -13.33 -12.33 34.32
C HIS A 91 -12.35 -11.41 33.58
N ASN A 92 -11.30 -10.96 34.27
CA ASN A 92 -10.24 -10.13 33.68
C ASN A 92 -9.51 -10.86 32.54
N LEU A 93 -9.31 -12.18 32.66
CA LEU A 93 -8.69 -12.98 31.61
C LEU A 93 -9.57 -13.06 30.36
N GLU A 94 -10.86 -13.30 30.53
CA GLU A 94 -11.83 -13.34 29.43
C GLU A 94 -11.93 -11.99 28.73
N PHE A 95 -12.08 -10.91 29.50
CA PHE A 95 -12.07 -9.54 28.97
C PHE A 95 -10.80 -9.24 28.16
N ALA A 96 -9.63 -9.59 28.69
CA ALA A 96 -8.36 -9.36 27.99
C ALA A 96 -8.27 -10.16 26.67
N LYS A 97 -8.78 -11.41 26.64
CA LYS A 97 -8.84 -12.24 25.44
C LYS A 97 -9.78 -11.66 24.38
N GLU A 98 -10.95 -11.19 24.78
CA GLU A 98 -11.89 -10.54 23.88
C GLU A 98 -11.31 -9.23 23.32
N LEU A 99 -10.69 -8.42 24.18
CA LEU A 99 -10.02 -7.19 23.78
C LEU A 99 -8.89 -7.44 22.76
N GLN A 100 -8.08 -8.48 22.98
CA GLN A 100 -7.04 -8.90 22.05
C GLN A 100 -7.62 -9.32 20.69
N LYS A 101 -8.72 -10.08 20.70
CA LYS A 101 -9.40 -10.52 19.47
C LYS A 101 -9.89 -9.31 18.67
N THR A 102 -10.54 -8.35 19.34
CA THR A 102 -11.05 -7.13 18.72
C THR A 102 -9.92 -6.29 18.13
N PHE A 103 -8.85 -6.00 18.88
CA PHE A 103 -7.74 -5.21 18.36
C PHE A 103 -6.99 -5.91 17.23
N SER A 104 -6.85 -7.24 17.28
CA SER A 104 -6.21 -7.99 16.19
C SER A 104 -7.04 -7.90 14.90
N GLY A 105 -8.37 -7.99 15.00
CA GLY A 105 -9.29 -7.80 13.87
C GLY A 105 -9.19 -6.39 13.28
N LEU A 106 -9.29 -5.36 14.13
CA LEU A 106 -9.18 -3.96 13.72
C LEU A 106 -7.83 -3.66 13.06
N SER A 107 -6.72 -4.17 13.61
CA SER A 107 -5.39 -4.00 13.04
C SER A 107 -5.27 -4.60 11.64
N LEU A 108 -5.88 -5.78 11.42
CA LEU A 108 -5.88 -6.42 10.10
C LEU A 108 -6.72 -5.64 9.08
N ASP A 109 -7.89 -5.15 9.49
CA ASP A 109 -8.78 -4.39 8.62
C ASP A 109 -8.19 -3.03 8.25
N LEU A 110 -7.52 -2.37 9.20
CA LEU A 110 -6.75 -1.16 8.94
C LEU A 110 -5.67 -1.41 7.87
N LEU A 111 -4.87 -2.48 8.01
CA LEU A 111 -3.82 -2.82 7.03
C LEU A 111 -4.39 -3.10 5.64
N LYS A 112 -5.54 -3.80 5.55
CA LYS A 112 -6.22 -4.04 4.26
C LYS A 112 -6.73 -2.74 3.65
N ALA A 113 -7.35 -1.87 4.44
CA ALA A 113 -7.87 -0.58 4.00
C ALA A 113 -6.74 0.34 3.50
N GLN A 114 -5.64 0.42 4.24
CA GLN A 114 -4.45 1.19 3.87
C GLN A 114 -3.85 0.70 2.55
N LYS A 115 -3.62 -0.61 2.39
CA LYS A 115 -3.12 -1.19 1.12
C LYS A 115 -4.06 -0.93 -0.05
N LYS A 116 -5.38 -0.97 0.18
CA LYS A 116 -6.39 -0.66 -0.84
C LYS A 116 -6.36 0.82 -1.23
N ALA A 117 -6.25 1.72 -0.26
CA ALA A 117 -6.14 3.15 -0.48
C ALA A 117 -4.87 3.50 -1.27
N GLN A 118 -3.72 2.97 -0.87
CA GLN A 118 -2.44 3.19 -1.56
C GLN A 118 -2.48 2.71 -3.01
N ARG A 119 -3.06 1.52 -3.28
CA ARG A 119 -3.24 1.03 -4.66
C ARG A 119 -4.14 1.95 -5.49
N ARG A 120 -5.24 2.43 -4.90
CA ARG A 120 -6.16 3.35 -5.58
C ARG A 120 -5.49 4.68 -5.90
N GLU A 121 -4.77 5.25 -4.95
CA GLU A 121 -4.02 6.50 -5.13
C GLU A 121 -2.96 6.36 -6.23
N HIS A 122 -2.17 5.28 -6.19
CA HIS A 122 -1.17 5.00 -7.21
C HIS A 122 -1.80 4.87 -8.61
N MET A 123 -2.92 4.16 -8.72
CA MET A 123 -3.64 3.99 -9.97
C MET A 123 -4.15 5.33 -10.52
N LEU A 124 -4.79 6.16 -9.67
CA LEU A 124 -5.29 7.48 -10.06
C LEU A 124 -4.15 8.42 -10.50
N LYS A 125 -3.03 8.39 -9.77
CA LYS A 125 -1.84 9.17 -10.12
C LYS A 125 -1.30 8.74 -11.50
N LEU A 126 -1.19 7.44 -11.73
CA LEU A 126 -0.70 6.91 -13.01
C LEU A 126 -1.66 7.23 -14.17
N GLU A 127 -2.98 7.16 -13.96
CA GLU A 127 -3.97 7.56 -14.95
C GLU A 127 -3.88 9.06 -15.28
N ALA A 128 -3.70 9.91 -14.26
CA ALA A 128 -3.52 11.34 -14.45
C ALA A 128 -2.24 11.65 -15.23
N GLU A 129 -1.13 10.98 -14.92
CA GLU A 129 0.14 11.10 -15.65
C GLU A 129 0.00 10.64 -17.11
N LYS A 130 -0.65 9.50 -17.36
CA LYS A 130 -0.95 9.02 -18.72
C LYS A 130 -1.82 10.00 -19.50
N LYS A 131 -2.85 10.56 -18.86
CA LYS A 131 -3.72 11.58 -19.48
C LYS A 131 -2.92 12.84 -19.81
N LYS A 132 -2.08 13.31 -18.90
CA LYS A 132 -1.20 14.47 -19.10
C LYS A 132 -0.23 14.21 -20.26
N LEU A 133 0.43 13.05 -20.29
CA LEU A 133 1.33 12.67 -21.39
C LEU A 133 0.60 12.64 -22.73
N ARG A 134 -0.58 12.02 -22.79
CA ARG A 134 -1.41 12.02 -24.01
C ARG A 134 -1.72 13.44 -24.47
N THR A 135 -2.12 14.33 -23.56
CA THR A 135 -2.38 15.73 -23.88
C THR A 135 -1.13 16.44 -24.40
N ILE A 136 0.04 16.22 -23.78
CA ILE A 136 1.31 16.77 -24.25
C ILE A 136 1.61 16.31 -25.68
N LEU A 137 1.48 15.01 -25.96
CA LEU A 137 1.73 14.45 -27.30
C LEU A 137 0.74 14.99 -28.35
N GLN A 138 -0.53 15.15 -27.98
CA GLN A 138 -1.54 15.76 -28.86
C GLN A 138 -1.23 17.23 -29.16
N VAL A 139 -0.88 18.02 -28.14
CA VAL A 139 -0.48 19.42 -28.31
C VAL A 139 0.78 19.51 -29.16
N GLN A 140 1.78 18.66 -28.89
CA GLN A 140 3.00 18.60 -29.70
C GLN A 140 2.69 18.29 -31.16
N TYR A 141 1.81 17.31 -31.44
CA TYR A 141 1.41 16.99 -32.81
C TYR A 141 0.76 18.19 -33.51
N VAL A 142 -0.18 18.87 -32.84
CA VAL A 142 -0.85 20.05 -33.41
C VAL A 142 0.16 21.17 -33.68
N LEU A 143 0.99 21.51 -32.69
CA LEU A 143 1.98 22.58 -32.80
C LEU A 143 3.05 22.28 -33.87
N GLN A 144 3.47 21.03 -33.97
CA GLN A 144 4.41 20.57 -35.00
C GLN A 144 3.82 20.69 -36.41
N ASN A 145 2.53 20.40 -36.60
CA ASN A 145 1.89 20.62 -37.91
C ASN A 145 1.69 22.11 -38.18
N LEU A 146 1.49 22.93 -37.15
CA LEU A 146 1.35 24.38 -37.28
C LEU A 146 2.66 25.07 -37.70
N THR A 147 3.81 24.40 -37.63
CA THR A 147 5.05 24.95 -38.21
C THR A 147 5.05 24.93 -39.73
N GLN A 148 4.18 24.12 -40.36
CA GLN A 148 4.11 23.99 -41.81
C GLN A 148 3.34 25.16 -42.44
N GLU A 149 3.92 25.78 -43.47
CA GLU A 149 3.39 27.01 -44.05
C GLU A 149 1.99 26.85 -44.67
N HIS A 150 1.72 25.71 -45.32
CA HIS A 150 0.41 25.44 -45.92
C HIS A 150 -0.69 25.31 -44.85
N VAL A 151 -0.39 24.66 -43.72
CA VAL A 151 -1.33 24.55 -42.59
C VAL A 151 -1.64 25.93 -42.01
N GLN A 152 -0.65 26.82 -41.88
CA GLN A 152 -0.89 28.19 -41.41
C GLN A 152 -1.79 29.00 -42.35
N LYS A 153 -1.69 28.79 -43.68
CA LYS A 153 -2.57 29.44 -44.66
C LYS A 153 -4.02 28.99 -44.48
N ASP A 154 -4.24 27.72 -44.19
CA ASP A 154 -5.58 27.17 -43.93
C ASP A 154 -6.23 27.81 -42.70
N PHE A 155 -5.50 27.96 -41.59
CA PHE A 155 -6.01 28.63 -40.38
C PHE A 155 -6.23 30.14 -40.56
N LYS A 156 -5.42 30.82 -41.40
CA LYS A 156 -5.63 32.25 -41.73
C LYS A 156 -6.87 32.46 -42.59
N GLY A 157 -7.16 31.54 -43.51
CA GLY A 157 -8.26 31.64 -44.47
C GLY A 157 -9.55 30.92 -44.04
N GLY A 158 -9.52 30.11 -42.97
CA GLY A 158 -10.64 29.23 -42.62
C GLY A 158 -10.89 28.15 -43.68
N LEU A 159 -9.83 27.65 -44.32
CA LEU A 159 -9.90 26.69 -45.44
C LEU A 159 -9.76 25.25 -44.92
N ASN A 160 -10.16 24.26 -45.74
CA ASN A 160 -9.97 22.83 -45.45
C ASN A 160 -10.53 22.37 -44.08
N GLY A 161 -11.58 23.03 -43.57
CA GLY A 161 -12.19 22.73 -42.27
C GLY A 161 -11.43 23.28 -41.06
N ALA A 162 -10.38 24.08 -41.28
CA ALA A 162 -9.69 24.80 -40.22
C ALA A 162 -10.59 25.89 -39.61
N VAL A 163 -10.55 26.01 -38.28
CA VAL A 163 -11.18 27.14 -37.60
C VAL A 163 -10.40 28.42 -37.95
N TYR A 164 -11.11 29.49 -38.28
CA TYR A 164 -10.47 30.80 -38.51
C TYR A 164 -9.83 31.29 -37.21
N LEU A 165 -8.54 31.62 -37.27
CA LEU A 165 -7.81 32.23 -36.17
C LEU A 165 -7.37 33.65 -36.56
N PRO A 166 -7.64 34.67 -35.71
CA PRO A 166 -7.09 36.01 -35.89
C PRO A 166 -5.57 35.97 -36.01
N SER A 167 -5.01 36.84 -36.86
CA SER A 167 -3.57 36.83 -37.15
C SER A 167 -2.69 36.92 -35.90
N LYS A 168 -3.15 37.62 -34.85
CA LYS A 168 -2.41 37.74 -33.58
C LYS A 168 -2.38 36.43 -32.79
N GLU A 169 -3.51 35.74 -32.70
CA GLU A 169 -3.62 34.46 -31.98
C GLU A 169 -2.83 33.35 -32.66
N LEU A 170 -2.91 33.31 -34.00
CA LEU A 170 -2.12 32.37 -34.79
C LEU A 170 -0.61 32.62 -34.63
N ASP A 171 -0.18 33.88 -34.61
CA ASP A 171 1.23 34.24 -34.40
C ASP A 171 1.75 33.78 -33.02
N TYR A 172 0.91 33.84 -31.96
CA TYR A 172 1.27 33.29 -30.65
C TYR A 172 1.52 31.78 -30.71
N LEU A 173 0.64 31.03 -31.40
CA LEU A 173 0.79 29.58 -31.53
C LEU A 173 2.03 29.19 -32.36
N ILE A 174 2.33 29.94 -33.42
CA ILE A 174 3.54 29.73 -34.24
C ILE A 174 4.81 30.03 -33.44
N LYS A 175 4.83 31.11 -32.66
CA LYS A 175 5.98 31.42 -31.80
C LYS A 175 6.17 30.36 -30.73
N PHE A 176 5.08 29.89 -30.13
CA PHE A 176 5.12 28.83 -29.12
C PHE A 176 5.57 27.48 -29.70
N SER A 177 5.13 27.11 -30.90
CA SER A 177 5.54 25.86 -31.54
C SER A 177 7.04 25.77 -31.76
N LYS A 178 7.71 26.88 -32.10
CA LYS A 178 9.17 26.93 -32.22
C LYS A 178 9.91 26.66 -30.91
N LEU A 179 9.31 26.97 -29.77
CA LEU A 179 9.88 26.68 -28.44
C LEU A 179 9.67 25.22 -28.04
N THR A 180 8.50 24.65 -28.35
CA THR A 180 8.14 23.28 -27.95
C THR A 180 8.62 22.21 -28.94
N CYS A 181 8.84 22.60 -30.20
CA CYS A 181 9.27 21.75 -31.30
C CYS A 181 10.52 22.35 -31.97
N PRO A 182 11.64 22.50 -31.23
CA PRO A 182 12.81 23.18 -31.74
C PRO A 182 13.54 22.35 -32.79
N GLU A 183 14.23 23.05 -33.70
CA GLU A 183 15.25 22.44 -34.55
C GLU A 183 16.47 22.06 -33.71
N ARG A 184 17.26 21.10 -34.20
CA ARG A 184 18.48 20.69 -33.51
C ARG A 184 19.50 21.81 -33.56
N ASN A 185 19.93 22.29 -32.40
CA ASN A 185 21.06 23.21 -32.26
C ASN A 185 22.33 22.38 -32.07
N GLU A 186 23.22 22.39 -33.05
CA GLU A 186 24.50 21.65 -33.05
C GLU A 186 25.58 22.35 -32.21
#